data_AF-A0A227J752-F1
#
_entry.id   AF-A0A227J752-F1
#
_cell.length_a   1.000
_cell.length_b   1.000
_cell.length_c   1.000
_cell.angle_alpha   90.00
_cell.angle_beta   90.00
_cell.angle_gamma   90.00
#
_symmetry.space_group_name_H-M   'P 1'
#
loop_
_entity.id
_entity.type
_entity.pdbx_description
1 polymer ?
#
loop_
_entity_poly.entity_id
_entity_poly.type
_entity_poly.pdbx_seq_one_letter_code
_entity_poly.pdbx_strand_id
1 'polypeptide(L)'
;GNQGLAASPIKIYLDGTAGQSFGVWNAGGVELYLTGDANDYVGKGMAGGKIAIKPHLGTAFKCNEATIIGNTCLYGATGGKLFAAGKAGERFGVRNSGTIAVIEGAGDNACEYMTGGIV
;
A
#
# COMPACT_ATOMS: atom_id res chain seq x y z
N GLY A 1 8.00 15.00 13.78
CA GLY A 1 8.90 14.32 12.84
C GLY A 1 8.36 12.94 12.48
N ASN A 2 9.05 12.19 11.62
CA ASN A 2 8.53 10.96 10.98
C ASN A 2 8.05 9.85 11.93
N GLN A 3 8.51 9.83 13.18
CA GLN A 3 8.19 8.77 14.16
C GLN A 3 7.48 9.29 15.42
N GLY A 4 7.15 10.58 15.47
CA GLY A 4 6.64 11.22 16.69
C GLY A 4 5.32 10.66 17.20
N LEU A 5 4.52 10.05 16.31
CA LEU A 5 3.22 9.44 16.64
C LEU A 5 3.25 7.90 16.58
N ALA A 6 4.42 7.29 16.33
CA ALA A 6 4.51 5.83 16.13
C ALA A 6 4.04 5.02 17.36
N ALA A 7 4.18 5.58 18.57
CA ALA A 7 3.73 4.96 19.81
C ALA A 7 2.22 5.05 20.05
N SER A 8 1.53 6.00 19.40
CA SER A 8 0.08 6.18 19.52
C SER A 8 -0.53 6.56 18.17
N PRO A 9 -0.70 5.57 17.27
CA PRO A 9 -1.08 5.85 15.90
C PRO A 9 -2.50 6.38 15.75
N ILE A 10 -2.68 7.34 14.85
CA ILE A 10 -3.99 7.77 14.34
C ILE A 10 -4.47 6.72 13.34
N LYS A 11 -5.70 6.22 13.54
CA LYS A 11 -6.33 5.23 12.65
C LYS A 11 -7.45 5.88 11.87
N ILE A 12 -7.41 5.75 10.55
CA ILE A 12 -8.42 6.28 9.65
C ILE A 12 -9.05 5.11 8.90
N TYR A 13 -10.37 4.99 9.00
CA TYR A 13 -11.16 3.98 8.30
C TYR A 13 -11.92 4.64 7.17
N LEU A 14 -11.75 4.12 5.97
CA LEU A 14 -12.32 4.63 4.73
C LEU A 14 -13.07 3.50 4.04
N ASP A 15 -14.14 3.87 3.34
CA ASP A 15 -15.00 2.96 2.58
C ASP A 15 -15.21 3.54 1.18
N GLY A 16 -15.00 2.71 0.16
CA GLY A 16 -15.16 3.07 -1.25
C GLY A 16 -13.84 2.98 -2.02
N THR A 17 -13.73 3.78 -3.07
CA THR A 17 -12.57 3.78 -3.96
C THR A 17 -11.64 4.95 -3.66
N ALA A 18 -10.39 4.67 -3.30
CA ALA A 18 -9.39 5.70 -3.16
C ALA A 18 -8.86 6.13 -4.54
N GLY A 19 -8.77 7.45 -4.72
CA GLY A 19 -8.11 8.02 -5.89
C GLY A 19 -6.60 7.75 -5.90
N GLN A 20 -5.95 8.38 -6.87
CA GLN A 20 -4.49 8.33 -7.05
C GLN A 20 -3.73 8.76 -5.79
N SER A 21 -2.56 8.16 -5.54
CA SER A 21 -1.64 8.55 -4.46
C SER A 21 -2.21 8.38 -3.03
N PHE A 22 -3.06 7.39 -2.82
CA PHE A 22 -3.56 7.06 -1.49
C PHE A 22 -2.42 6.75 -0.51
N GLY A 23 -2.35 7.50 0.59
CA GLY A 23 -1.27 7.34 1.58
C GLY A 23 0.11 7.80 1.10
N VAL A 24 0.18 8.73 0.15
CA VAL A 24 1.45 9.35 -0.28
C VAL A 24 2.19 9.98 0.91
N TRP A 25 3.50 9.73 1.00
CA TRP A 25 4.38 10.20 2.08
C TRP A 25 3.91 9.88 3.49
N ASN A 26 3.14 8.80 3.65
CA ASN A 26 2.59 8.44 4.95
C ASN A 26 3.71 8.27 6.00
N ALA A 27 3.47 8.83 7.18
CA ALA A 27 4.44 8.93 8.26
C ALA A 27 4.20 7.86 9.33
N GLY A 28 5.22 7.63 10.17
CA GLY A 28 5.10 6.81 11.37
C GLY A 28 4.01 7.33 12.30
N GLY A 29 3.09 6.45 12.69
CA GLY A 29 1.94 6.79 13.53
C GLY A 29 0.66 7.14 12.76
N VAL A 30 0.62 6.95 11.43
CA VAL A 30 -0.64 7.01 10.68
C VAL A 30 -0.96 5.64 10.08
N GLU A 31 -2.13 5.11 10.42
CA GLU A 31 -2.67 3.86 9.89
C GLU A 31 -3.93 4.11 9.07
N LEU A 32 -3.86 3.77 7.78
CA LEU A 32 -4.96 3.91 6.84
C LEU A 32 -5.56 2.53 6.55
N TYR A 33 -6.85 2.38 6.80
CA TYR A 33 -7.61 1.17 6.51
C TYR A 33 -8.68 1.51 5.47
N LEU A 34 -8.60 0.88 4.31
CA LEU A 34 -9.55 1.06 3.22
C LEU A 34 -10.32 -0.24 2.98
N THR A 35 -11.65 -0.15 3.04
CA THR A 35 -12.55 -1.20 2.56
C THR A 35 -13.07 -0.80 1.17
N GLY A 36 -12.59 -1.49 0.15
CA GLY A 36 -12.79 -1.15 -1.27
C GLY A 36 -11.49 -1.36 -2.05
N ASP A 37 -11.17 -0.42 -2.93
CA ASP A 37 -10.05 -0.49 -3.88
C ASP A 37 -9.34 0.86 -4.03
N ALA A 38 -8.13 0.86 -4.58
CA ALA A 38 -7.37 2.09 -4.79
C ALA A 38 -6.72 2.14 -6.18
N ASN A 39 -6.61 3.35 -6.73
CA ASN A 39 -5.91 3.60 -7.99
C ASN A 39 -4.37 3.58 -7.80
N ASP A 40 -3.63 4.10 -8.79
CA ASP A 40 -2.16 4.04 -8.78
C ASP A 40 -1.51 4.80 -7.62
N TYR A 41 -0.24 4.49 -7.38
CA TYR A 41 0.64 5.18 -6.43
C TYR A 41 0.28 5.03 -4.96
N VAL A 42 -0.41 3.95 -4.57
CA VAL A 42 -0.66 3.65 -3.15
C VAL A 42 0.67 3.61 -2.38
N GLY A 43 0.75 4.39 -1.30
CA GLY A 43 1.95 4.46 -0.45
C GLY A 43 3.18 5.04 -1.15
N LYS A 44 3.02 5.83 -2.22
CA LYS A 44 4.14 6.51 -2.90
C LYS A 44 4.98 7.30 -1.89
N GLY A 45 6.28 7.01 -1.85
CA GLY A 45 7.23 7.67 -0.95
C GLY A 45 6.91 7.54 0.54
N MET A 46 6.12 6.54 0.96
CA MET A 46 5.81 6.28 2.36
C MET A 46 7.11 6.14 3.17
N ALA A 47 7.17 6.81 4.33
CA ALA A 47 8.32 6.79 5.23
C ALA A 47 8.05 5.99 6.53
N GLY A 48 6.80 5.66 6.81
CA GLY A 48 6.37 4.90 7.97
C GLY A 48 4.86 4.69 8.01
N GLY A 49 4.38 4.13 9.12
CA GLY A 49 2.95 3.90 9.33
C GLY A 49 2.45 2.63 8.64
N LYS A 50 1.15 2.56 8.39
CA LYS A 50 0.49 1.37 7.84
C LYS A 50 -0.58 1.74 6.83
N ILE A 51 -0.64 1.02 5.71
CA ILE A 51 -1.77 1.04 4.77
C ILE A 51 -2.30 -0.39 4.67
N ALA A 52 -3.59 -0.59 4.88
CA ALA A 52 -4.26 -1.88 4.73
C ALA A 52 -5.48 -1.71 3.84
N ILE A 53 -5.56 -2.49 2.76
CA ILE A 53 -6.63 -2.42 1.77
C ILE A 53 -7.24 -3.81 1.61
N LYS A 54 -8.56 -3.89 1.70
CA LYS A 54 -9.33 -5.12 1.52
C LYS A 54 -10.62 -4.83 0.78
N PRO A 55 -11.19 -5.79 0.03
CA PRO A 55 -12.49 -5.59 -0.59
C PRO A 55 -13.61 -5.59 0.45
N HIS A 56 -14.81 -5.16 0.06
CA HIS A 56 -16.02 -5.30 0.86
C HIS A 56 -16.33 -6.77 1.18
N LEU A 57 -17.06 -7.01 2.27
CA LEU A 57 -17.53 -8.37 2.57
C LEU A 57 -18.59 -8.80 1.55
N GLY A 58 -18.49 -10.03 1.06
CA GLY A 58 -19.48 -10.59 0.12
C GLY A 58 -19.22 -10.27 -1.35
N THR A 59 -18.06 -9.71 -1.71
CA THR A 59 -17.65 -9.63 -3.12
C THR A 59 -17.59 -11.02 -3.76
N ALA A 60 -18.08 -11.12 -4.98
CA ALA A 60 -18.23 -12.40 -5.70
C ALA A 60 -16.90 -12.96 -6.24
N PHE A 61 -15.85 -12.14 -6.32
CA PHE A 61 -14.53 -12.54 -6.81
C PHE A 61 -13.62 -12.98 -5.66
N LYS A 62 -12.68 -13.89 -5.95
CA LYS A 62 -11.61 -14.20 -5.00
C LYS A 62 -10.59 -13.05 -4.99
N CYS A 63 -10.21 -12.61 -3.79
CA CYS A 63 -9.25 -11.52 -3.61
C CYS A 63 -7.99 -11.71 -4.45
N ASN A 64 -7.41 -12.91 -4.43
CA ASN A 64 -6.14 -13.22 -5.08
C ASN A 64 -6.21 -13.33 -6.62
N GLU A 65 -7.42 -13.23 -7.20
CA GLU A 65 -7.62 -13.24 -8.64
C GLU A 65 -7.85 -11.82 -9.20
N ALA A 66 -8.29 -10.88 -8.35
CA ALA A 66 -8.70 -9.52 -8.74
C ALA A 66 -7.67 -8.44 -8.38
N THR A 67 -7.64 -7.37 -9.19
CA THR A 67 -6.83 -6.17 -8.91
C THR A 67 -7.50 -5.32 -7.84
N ILE A 68 -6.74 -4.89 -6.84
CA ILE A 68 -7.22 -4.05 -5.73
C ILE A 68 -6.44 -2.74 -5.59
N ILE A 69 -5.19 -2.71 -6.06
CA ILE A 69 -4.37 -1.50 -6.13
C ILE A 69 -3.76 -1.35 -7.52
N GLY A 70 -3.62 -0.10 -7.97
CA GLY A 70 -3.05 0.21 -9.28
C GLY A 70 -1.54 0.03 -9.40
N ASN A 71 -0.96 0.76 -10.34
CA ASN A 71 0.44 0.71 -10.73
C ASN A 71 1.35 1.51 -9.80
N THR A 72 2.65 1.23 -9.85
CA THR A 72 3.72 2.06 -9.23
C THR A 72 3.47 2.33 -7.74
N CYS A 73 2.82 1.39 -7.07
CA CYS A 73 2.62 1.44 -5.63
C CYS A 73 3.98 1.33 -4.91
N LEU A 74 4.10 2.00 -3.76
CA LEU A 74 5.33 2.10 -2.96
C LEU A 74 6.52 2.73 -3.68
N TYR A 75 6.28 3.54 -4.72
CA TYR A 75 7.37 4.18 -5.45
C TYR A 75 8.27 5.00 -4.51
N GLY A 76 9.53 4.55 -4.35
CA GLY A 76 10.52 5.25 -3.53
C GLY A 76 10.24 5.21 -2.03
N ALA A 77 9.41 4.28 -1.55
CA ALA A 77 9.06 4.21 -0.14
C ALA A 77 10.27 3.79 0.72
N THR A 78 10.44 4.39 1.89
CA THR A 78 11.63 4.22 2.76
C THR A 78 11.32 3.54 4.09
N GLY A 79 10.04 3.29 4.39
CA GLY A 79 9.63 2.62 5.61
C GLY A 79 8.12 2.49 5.71
N GLY A 80 7.66 1.68 6.67
CA GLY A 80 6.23 1.43 6.90
C GLY A 80 5.79 0.05 6.46
N LYS A 81 4.47 -0.16 6.45
CA LYS A 81 3.85 -1.44 6.09
C LYS A 81 2.68 -1.24 5.13
N LEU A 82 2.62 -2.02 4.06
CA LEU A 82 1.48 -2.06 3.15
C LEU A 82 0.92 -3.48 3.05
N PHE A 83 -0.38 -3.64 3.23
CA PHE A 83 -1.07 -4.91 3.10
C PHE A 83 -2.25 -4.73 2.14
N ALA A 84 -2.30 -5.49 1.05
CA ALA A 84 -3.42 -5.45 0.12
C ALA A 84 -3.95 -6.86 -0.16
N ALA A 85 -5.23 -7.09 0.14
CA ALA A 85 -5.91 -8.35 -0.13
C ALA A 85 -6.36 -8.40 -1.61
N GLY A 86 -5.39 -8.51 -2.50
CA GLY A 86 -5.59 -8.65 -3.95
C GLY A 86 -4.33 -8.35 -4.75
N LYS A 87 -4.46 -8.30 -6.08
CA LYS A 87 -3.35 -8.02 -6.99
C LYS A 87 -3.04 -6.53 -7.09
N ALA A 88 -1.76 -6.23 -7.23
CA ALA A 88 -1.27 -4.94 -7.66
C ALA A 88 -1.08 -4.89 -9.18
N GLY A 89 -1.11 -3.69 -9.75
CA GLY A 89 -0.73 -3.44 -11.13
C GLY A 89 0.77 -3.58 -11.40
N GLU A 90 1.23 -2.93 -12.45
CA GLU A 90 2.63 -2.90 -12.89
C GLU A 90 3.53 -2.13 -11.91
N ARG A 91 4.83 -2.45 -11.91
CA ARG A 91 5.88 -1.73 -11.14
C ARG A 91 5.59 -1.64 -9.64
N PHE A 92 4.95 -2.65 -9.07
CA PHE A 92 4.74 -2.71 -7.63
C PHE A 92 6.09 -2.70 -6.90
N GLY A 93 6.27 -1.83 -5.91
CA GLY A 93 7.50 -1.78 -5.14
C GLY A 93 8.69 -1.16 -5.88
N VAL A 94 8.46 -0.46 -7.00
CA VAL A 94 9.55 0.18 -7.75
C VAL A 94 10.33 1.16 -6.86
N ARG A 95 11.65 0.99 -6.80
CA ARG A 95 12.53 1.77 -5.92
C ARG A 95 12.16 1.73 -4.43
N ASN A 96 11.45 0.69 -3.97
CA ASN A 96 11.26 0.48 -2.54
C ASN A 96 12.62 0.35 -1.85
N SER A 97 12.80 1.07 -0.76
CA SER A 97 14.05 1.21 -0.01
C SER A 97 13.88 0.86 1.47
N GLY A 98 12.70 0.41 1.92
CA GLY A 98 12.50 0.08 3.33
C GLY A 98 11.08 -0.31 3.77
N THR A 99 10.09 -0.29 2.89
CA THR A 99 8.72 -0.70 3.23
C THR A 99 8.59 -2.22 3.23
N ILE A 100 7.82 -2.76 4.18
CA ILE A 100 7.39 -4.15 4.18
C ILE A 100 6.01 -4.24 3.54
N ALA A 101 5.85 -5.08 2.53
CA ALA A 101 4.58 -5.25 1.84
C ALA A 101 4.14 -6.71 1.79
N VAL A 102 2.83 -6.94 1.73
CA VAL A 102 2.23 -8.22 1.32
C VAL A 102 1.07 -7.92 0.39
N ILE A 103 1.09 -8.58 -0.77
CA ILE A 103 0.06 -8.52 -1.81
C ILE A 103 -0.20 -9.94 -2.33
N GLU A 104 -1.31 -10.14 -3.04
CA GLU A 104 -1.72 -11.48 -3.51
C GLU A 104 -1.38 -11.73 -5.00
N GLY A 105 -0.67 -10.78 -5.62
CA GLY A 105 -0.10 -10.87 -6.96
C GLY A 105 0.33 -9.50 -7.48
N ALA A 106 1.17 -9.46 -8.49
CA ALA A 106 1.64 -8.22 -9.11
C ALA A 106 1.68 -8.34 -10.64
N GLY A 107 1.60 -7.21 -11.34
CA GLY A 107 1.88 -7.13 -12.77
C GLY A 107 3.39 -7.12 -13.07
N ASP A 108 3.71 -6.69 -14.29
CA ASP A 108 5.09 -6.66 -14.79
C ASP A 108 5.99 -5.70 -13.99
N ASN A 109 7.30 -5.95 -14.02
CA ASN A 109 8.33 -5.12 -13.37
C ASN A 109 8.16 -4.97 -11.85
N ALA A 110 7.57 -5.96 -11.17
CA ALA A 110 7.53 -5.97 -9.71
C ALA A 110 8.95 -5.88 -9.11
N CYS A 111 9.09 -5.07 -8.06
CA CYS A 111 10.33 -4.81 -7.32
C CYS A 111 11.48 -4.21 -8.15
N GLU A 112 11.16 -3.59 -9.30
CA GLU A 112 12.17 -2.94 -10.15
C GLU A 112 12.96 -1.89 -9.36
N TYR A 113 14.29 -1.97 -9.40
CA TYR A 113 15.20 -1.06 -8.68
C TYR A 113 15.00 -0.99 -7.16
N MET A 114 14.40 -2.01 -6.54
CA MET A 114 14.29 -2.11 -5.09
C MET A 114 15.67 -2.20 -4.44
N THR A 115 15.92 -1.41 -3.40
CA THR A 115 17.21 -1.32 -2.68
C THR A 115 17.09 -1.68 -1.20
N GLY A 116 15.88 -1.91 -0.69
CA GLY A 116 15.62 -2.31 0.70
C GLY A 116 14.14 -2.54 0.97
N GLY A 117 13.82 -3.07 2.15
CA GLY A 117 12.47 -3.51 2.51
C GLY A 117 12.23 -5.00 2.26
N ILE A 118 10.97 -5.43 2.36
CA ILE A 118 10.55 -6.82 2.14
C ILE A 118 9.23 -6.78 1.37
N VAL A 119 9.10 -7.55 0.29
CA VAL A 119 7.88 -7.67 -0.51
C VAL A 119 7.54 -9.14 -0.69
#